data_AF-A0A524C9D8-F1
#
_entry.id   AF-A0A524C9D8-F1
#
_cell.length_a   1.000
_cell.length_b   1.000
_cell.length_c   1.000
_cell.angle_alpha   90.00
_cell.angle_beta   90.00
_cell.angle_gamma   90.00
#
_symmetry.space_group_name_H-M   'P 1'
#
loop_
_entity.id
_entity.type
_entity.pdbx_description
1 polymer ?
#
loop_
_entity_poly.entity_id
_entity_poly.type
_entity_poly.pdbx_seq_one_letter_code
_entity_poly.pdbx_strand_id
1 'polypeptide(L)' 'MEEIKTEQKIAKITEIGANLDTTQEDSIAGDNVPRCPYCGSTNVYGISRVVGYFSIIDNWNKSKKAELKRRQEGNYWSDQ' A
#
# COMPACT_ATOMS: atom_id res chain seq x y z
N MET A 1 -22.43 38.06 -34.45
CA MET A 1 -21.68 38.34 -33.18
C MET A 1 -21.96 37.31 -32.07
N GLU A 2 -22.75 36.27 -32.33
CA GLU A 2 -23.15 35.30 -31.30
C GLU A 2 -22.33 33.98 -31.38
N GLU A 3 -21.79 33.63 -32.55
CA GLU A 3 -20.98 32.41 -32.74
C GLU A 3 -19.58 32.49 -32.11
N ILE A 4 -18.90 33.66 -32.18
CA ILE A 4 -17.55 33.85 -31.61
C ILE A 4 -17.55 33.63 -30.08
N LYS A 5 -18.67 33.94 -29.40
CA LYS A 5 -18.78 33.77 -27.95
C LYS A 5 -18.92 32.30 -27.53
N THR A 6 -19.49 31.47 -28.39
CA THR A 6 -19.69 30.03 -28.13
C THR A 6 -18.37 29.27 -28.29
N GLU A 7 -17.57 29.62 -29.31
CA GLU A 7 -16.25 29.02 -29.54
C GLU A 7 -15.27 29.34 -28.41
N GLN A 8 -15.24 30.59 -27.93
CA GLN A 8 -14.42 30.96 -26.77
C GLN A 8 -14.84 30.23 -25.49
N LYS A 9 -16.13 29.88 -25.36
CA LYS A 9 -16.67 29.13 -24.22
C LYS A 9 -16.32 27.65 -24.30
N ILE A 10 -16.29 27.07 -25.51
CA ILE A 10 -15.87 25.69 -25.77
C ILE A 10 -14.37 25.53 -25.51
N ALA A 11 -13.53 26.45 -26.01
CA ALA A 11 -12.07 26.41 -25.79
C ALA A 11 -11.66 26.42 -24.31
N LYS A 12 -12.40 27.16 -23.47
CA LYS A 12 -12.18 27.20 -22.01
C LYS A 12 -12.57 25.90 -21.28
N ILE A 13 -13.49 25.12 -21.84
CA ILE A 13 -13.95 23.86 -21.23
C ILE A 13 -12.97 22.72 -21.55
N THR A 14 -12.34 22.73 -22.74
CA THR A 14 -11.36 21.71 -23.14
C THR A 14 -10.04 21.79 -22.36
N GLU A 15 -9.64 22.96 -21.87
CA GLU A 15 -8.42 23.12 -21.06
C GLU A 15 -8.57 22.59 -19.61
N ILE A 16 -9.80 22.46 -19.11
CA ILE A 16 -10.08 21.94 -17.75
C ILE A 16 -9.91 20.41 -17.69
N GLY A 17 -10.07 19.71 -18.82
CA GLY A 17 -10.07 18.24 -18.89
C GLY A 17 -8.70 17.55 -18.99
N ALA A 18 -7.59 18.31 -19.00
CA ALA A 18 -6.27 17.76 -19.32
C ALA A 18 -5.31 17.63 -18.12
N ASN A 19 -5.81 17.62 -16.88
CA ASN A 19 -4.98 17.47 -15.68
C ASN A 19 -5.56 16.44 -14.69
N LEU A 20 -5.87 15.23 -15.16
CA LEU A 20 -6.13 14.10 -14.27
C LEU A 20 -5.37 12.84 -14.67
N ASP A 21 -4.11 13.00 -15.08
CA ASP A 21 -3.09 11.95 -14.90
C ASP A 21 -2.04 12.49 -13.93
N THR A 22 -2.50 12.93 -12.75
CA THR A 22 -1.63 12.90 -11.59
C THR A 22 -1.65 11.46 -11.13
N THR A 23 -0.54 10.74 -11.32
CA THR A 23 -0.18 9.62 -10.46
C THR A 23 -0.06 10.18 -9.04
N GLN A 24 -1.19 10.44 -8.38
CA GLN A 24 -1.26 10.81 -6.99
C GLN A 24 -1.39 9.52 -6.19
N GLU A 25 -0.33 8.71 -6.25
CA GLU A 25 -0.08 7.66 -5.25
C GLU A 25 0.71 8.21 -4.06
N ASP A 26 0.68 9.51 -3.81
CA ASP A 26 1.56 10.13 -2.81
C ASP A 26 0.82 11.19 -1.99
N SER A 27 -0.20 10.78 -1.21
CA SER A 27 -0.59 11.50 0.01
C SER A 27 -1.72 10.82 0.78
N ILE A 28 -1.46 9.67 1.39
CA ILE A 28 -2.09 9.34 2.68
C ILE A 28 -0.94 9.12 3.66
N ALA A 29 -0.59 10.18 4.38
CA ALA A 29 0.31 10.11 5.52
C ALA A 29 -0.30 9.14 6.55
N GLY A 30 0.28 7.94 6.67
CA GLY A 30 -0.19 6.96 7.65
C GLY A 30 0.50 5.60 7.62
N ASP A 31 0.95 5.11 6.46
CA ASP A 31 1.52 3.77 6.38
C ASP A 31 3.05 3.80 6.48
N ASN A 32 3.57 3.28 7.58
CA ASN A 32 5.00 3.05 7.80
C ASN A 32 5.43 1.85 6.94
N VAL A 33 5.41 2.02 5.61
CA VAL A 33 5.77 0.98 4.65
C VAL A 33 7.22 0.58 4.90
N PRO A 34 7.51 -0.71 5.17
CA PRO A 34 8.86 -1.14 5.48
C PRO A 34 9.78 -0.89 4.28
N ARG A 35 10.98 -0.35 4.56
CA ARG A 35 11.99 -0.04 3.54
C ARG A 35 13.35 -0.58 3.96
N CYS A 36 14.14 -1.00 2.97
CA CYS A 36 15.52 -1.36 3.20
C CYS A 36 16.31 -0.12 3.67
N PRO A 37 16.97 -0.16 4.84
CA PRO A 37 17.70 1.00 5.37
C PRO A 37 18.95 1.36 4.55
N TYR A 38 19.38 0.49 3.63
CA TYR A 38 20.56 0.69 2.80
C TYR A 38 20.26 1.34 1.44
N CYS A 39 19.20 0.90 0.75
CA CYS A 39 18.86 1.37 -0.60
C CYS A 39 17.47 2.01 -0.73
N GLY A 40 16.67 2.05 0.35
CA GLY A 40 15.32 2.63 0.34
C GLY A 40 14.25 1.80 -0.37
N SER A 41 14.62 0.65 -0.94
CA SER A 41 13.70 -0.26 -1.65
C SER A 41 12.58 -0.74 -0.75
N THR A 42 11.37 -0.79 -1.30
CA THR A 42 10.16 -1.36 -0.68
C THR A 42 10.05 -2.88 -0.91
N ASN A 43 10.96 -3.47 -1.70
CA ASN A 43 11.01 -4.92 -1.91
C ASN A 43 11.62 -5.63 -0.69
N VAL A 44 10.85 -5.68 0.40
CA VAL A 44 11.23 -6.29 1.68
C VAL A 44 10.13 -7.23 2.14
N TYR A 45 10.51 -8.28 2.88
CA TYR A 45 9.59 -9.32 3.35
C TYR A 45 9.70 -9.53 4.85
N GLY A 46 8.58 -9.86 5.49
CA GLY A 46 8.57 -10.31 6.88
C GLY A 46 9.09 -11.74 6.99
N ILE A 47 10.04 -11.99 7.90
CA ILE A 47 10.53 -13.33 8.21
C ILE A 47 10.37 -13.65 9.69
N SER A 48 10.08 -14.91 10.01
CA SER A 48 10.01 -15.41 11.39
C SER A 48 10.55 -16.82 11.51
N ARG A 49 10.98 -17.21 12.71
CA ARG A 49 11.57 -18.52 12.99
C ARG A 49 10.51 -19.57 13.30
N VAL A 50 10.59 -20.71 12.63
CA VAL A 50 9.74 -21.90 12.83
C VAL A 50 10.67 -23.09 13.08
N VAL A 51 10.54 -23.76 14.23
CA VAL A 51 11.27 -24.98 14.62
C VAL A 51 12.76 -24.96 14.19
N GLY A 52 13.44 -23.84 14.44
CA GLY A 52 14.87 -23.73 14.20
C GLY A 52 15.31 -22.96 12.95
N TYR A 53 14.46 -22.80 11.92
CA TYR A 53 14.81 -22.12 10.66
C TYR A 53 13.96 -20.88 10.38
N PHE A 54 14.43 -19.98 9.52
CA PHE A 54 13.68 -18.79 9.09
C PHE A 54 12.76 -19.10 7.92
N SER A 55 11.57 -18.49 7.93
CA SER A 55 10.57 -18.61 6.86
C SER A 55 9.90 -17.26 6.59
N ILE A 56 9.55 -17.01 5.33
CA ILE A 56 8.83 -15.81 4.88
C ILE A 56 7.38 -15.90 5.35
N ILE A 57 6.94 -14.92 6.16
CA ILE A 57 5.62 -14.86 6.79
C ILE A 57 4.51 -14.75 5.73
N ASP A 58 4.77 -14.06 4.61
CA ASP A 58 3.77 -13.84 3.56
C ASP A 58 3.27 -15.16 2.96
N ASN A 59 4.17 -16.16 2.86
CA ASN A 59 3.88 -17.50 2.36
C ASN A 59 3.15 -18.40 3.38
N TRP A 60 2.87 -17.90 4.58
CA TRP A 60 2.20 -18.70 5.60
C TRP A 60 0.69 -18.76 5.37
N ASN A 61 0.09 -19.89 5.70
CA ASN A 61 -1.36 -20.03 5.72
C ASN A 61 -1.98 -19.21 6.87
N LYS A 62 -3.33 -19.07 6.84
CA LYS A 62 -4.07 -18.28 7.83
C LYS A 62 -3.84 -18.75 9.27
N SER A 63 -3.75 -20.06 9.52
CA SER A 63 -3.56 -20.60 10.86
C SER A 63 -2.20 -20.26 11.46
N LYS A 64 -1.12 -20.32 10.66
CA LYS A 64 0.23 -19.90 11.10
C LYS A 64 0.32 -18.40 11.35
N LYS A 65 -0.31 -17.57 10.50
CA LYS A 65 -0.37 -16.11 10.74
C LYS A 65 -1.13 -15.78 12.04
N ALA A 66 -2.21 -16.50 12.34
CA ALA A 66 -2.95 -16.35 13.59
C ALA A 66 -2.13 -16.81 14.81
N GLU A 67 -1.41 -17.92 14.70
CA GLU A 67 -0.49 -18.39 15.75
C GLU A 67 0.63 -17.39 16.02
N LEU A 68 1.23 -16.80 14.98
CA LEU A 68 2.26 -15.76 15.13
C LEU A 68 1.74 -14.54 15.88
N LYS A 69 0.53 -14.09 15.54
CA LYS A 69 -0.13 -12.97 16.22
C LYS A 69 -0.30 -13.26 17.72
N ARG A 70 -0.79 -14.44 18.07
CA ARG A 70 -0.93 -14.86 19.48
C ARG A 70 0.41 -14.92 20.21
N ARG A 71 1.47 -15.41 19.55
CA ARG A 71 2.84 -15.38 20.12
C ARG A 71 3.33 -13.97 20.41
N GLN A 72 3.05 -13.02 19.53
CA GLN A 72 3.40 -11.61 19.74
C GLN A 72 2.63 -10.99 20.92
N GLU A 73 1.41 -11.47 21.17
CA GLU A 73 0.59 -11.11 22.33
C GLU A 73 1.00 -11.87 23.62
N GLY A 74 1.92 -12.84 23.53
CA GLY A 74 2.31 -13.72 24.63
C GLY A 74 1.25 -14.79 24.99
N ASN A 75 0.23 -14.96 24.16
CA ASN A 75 -0.76 -16.03 24.34
C ASN A 75 -0.29 -17.30 23.62
N TYR A 76 0.17 -18.29 24.37
CA TYR A 76 0.62 -19.58 23.84
C TYR A 76 -0.41 -20.70 23.99
N TRP A 77 -1.55 -20.41 24.61
CA TRP A 77 -2.59 -21.40 24.88
C TRP A 77 -3.56 -21.47 23.70
N SER A 78 -4.04 -22.68 23.41
CA SER A 78 -5.20 -22.86 22.55
C SER A 78 -6.45 -22.67 23.40
N ASP A 79 -7.23 -21.62 23.14
CA ASP A 79 -8.63 -21.61 23.57
C ASP A 79 -9.29 -22.85 22.93
N GLN A 80 -9.58 -23.85 23.75
CA GLN A 80 -10.16 -25.13 23.33
C GLN A 80 -11.61 -24.97 22.89
#